data_AF-A0A1I6GGH5-F1
#
_entry.id   AF-A0A1I6GGH5-F1
#
_cell.length_a   1.000
_cell.length_b   1.000
_cell.length_c   1.000
_cell.angle_alpha   90.00
_cell.angle_beta   90.00
_cell.angle_gamma   90.00
#
_symmetry.space_group_name_H-M   'P 1'
#
loop_
_entity.id
_entity.type
_entity.pdbx_description
1 polymer ?
#
loop_
_entity_poly.entity_id
_entity_poly.type
_entity_poly.pdbx_seq_one_letter_code
_entity_poly.pdbx_strand_id
1 'polypeptide(L)'
;MVFRTGRNMDSLLARVVPRLWWHWPLSLLLWGGIATLVAHFVDIMIYGEPDQTILLSFPETVLTAAPLVIFALLLVRHANQLRHEAMFMASHDPLTGLLNRRAFLAELGNQQGGALYMLDLDHFKQVNDTYGHLVGDDVLCVVAAAMTTAVRSGDIVGRLGGEEFAIFAPGLHGDAAHALGERLVQGAQHVEPFSNSVIRVTISVGGYWTDRGVDTTTLLRKADHALYEAKAAGRARIVWYVSESAFAARPPSAVA
;
A
#
# COMPACT_ATOMS: atom_id res chain seq x y z
N MET A 1 -20.75 0.52 23.17
CA MET A 1 -20.03 0.09 24.39
C MET A 1 -18.99 -0.94 23.97
N VAL A 2 -17.82 -0.49 23.51
CA VAL A 2 -16.71 -1.34 23.06
C VAL A 2 -15.42 -0.72 23.58
N PHE A 3 -14.59 -1.58 24.16
CA PHE A 3 -13.41 -1.30 24.96
C PHE A 3 -12.38 -0.39 24.28
N ARG A 4 -12.13 0.77 24.89
CA ARG A 4 -11.04 1.69 24.57
C ARG A 4 -9.90 1.46 25.58
N THR A 5 -9.29 0.28 25.59
CA THR A 5 -8.26 -0.14 26.60
C THR A 5 -6.83 -0.21 26.07
N GLY A 6 -6.51 0.43 24.94
CA GLY A 6 -5.13 0.42 24.42
C GLY A 6 -4.23 1.57 24.91
N ARG A 7 -4.78 2.69 25.40
CA ARG A 7 -4.01 3.93 25.65
C ARG A 7 -3.61 4.17 27.12
N ASN A 8 -4.11 3.35 28.04
CA ASN A 8 -3.86 3.53 29.49
C ASN A 8 -2.65 2.74 30.01
N MET A 9 -2.23 1.66 29.34
CA MET A 9 -1.14 0.84 29.87
C MET A 9 0.21 1.56 29.80
N ASP A 10 0.54 2.16 28.66
CA ASP A 10 1.80 2.91 28.49
C ASP A 10 1.89 4.15 29.39
N SER A 11 0.75 4.81 29.63
CA SER A 11 0.69 5.99 30.50
C SER A 11 0.66 5.66 31.99
N LEU A 12 0.15 4.47 32.37
CA LEU A 12 0.25 3.94 33.73
C LEU A 12 1.66 3.41 34.03
N LEU A 13 2.27 2.68 33.09
CA LEU A 13 3.64 2.16 33.23
C LEU A 13 4.68 3.28 33.27
N ALA A 14 4.50 4.35 32.49
CA ALA A 14 5.36 5.54 32.53
C ALA A 14 5.26 6.36 33.83
N ARG A 15 4.19 6.21 34.62
CA ARG A 15 4.03 6.86 35.94
C ARG A 15 4.66 6.07 37.09
N VAL A 16 4.77 4.76 36.96
CA VAL A 16 5.20 3.86 38.04
C VAL A 16 6.70 3.51 37.94
N VAL A 17 7.27 3.50 36.75
CA VAL A 17 8.67 3.12 36.52
C VAL A 17 9.39 4.25 35.77
N PRO A 18 10.35 4.96 36.41
CA PRO A 18 11.08 6.05 35.76
C PRO A 18 11.71 5.57 34.45
N ARG A 19 11.72 6.41 33.41
CA ARG A 19 12.28 6.09 32.08
C ARG A 19 13.71 5.50 32.12
N LEU A 20 14.46 5.83 33.17
CA LEU A 20 15.82 5.35 33.47
C LEU A 20 15.88 3.85 33.83
N TRP A 21 14.80 3.27 34.34
CA TRP A 21 14.72 1.88 34.81
C TRP A 21 14.44 0.88 33.68
N TRP A 22 14.26 1.34 32.44
CA TRP A 22 14.07 0.43 31.31
C TRP A 22 15.39 -0.15 30.79
N HIS A 23 16.52 0.47 31.14
CA HIS A 23 17.83 0.07 30.65
C HIS A 23 18.59 -0.84 31.63
N TRP A 24 18.23 -0.87 32.92
CA TRP A 24 18.98 -1.65 33.93
C TRP A 24 19.08 -3.15 33.63
N PRO A 25 18.05 -3.85 33.09
CA PRO A 25 18.18 -5.28 32.80
C PRO A 25 19.20 -5.53 31.66
N LEU A 26 19.19 -4.65 30.66
CA LEU A 26 20.15 -4.65 29.56
C LEU A 26 21.56 -4.31 30.03
N SER A 27 21.68 -3.32 30.90
CA SER A 27 22.95 -2.96 31.51
C SER A 27 23.51 -4.12 32.35
N LEU A 28 22.67 -4.82 33.13
CA LEU A 28 23.10 -5.99 33.91
C LEU A 28 23.56 -7.15 33.02
N LEU A 29 22.85 -7.44 31.93
CA LEU A 29 23.28 -8.47 30.97
C LEU A 29 24.60 -8.11 30.29
N LEU A 30 24.77 -6.83 29.91
CA LEU A 30 26.02 -6.34 29.32
C LEU A 30 27.18 -6.38 30.31
N TRP A 31 26.99 -5.86 31.52
CA TRP A 31 28.00 -5.88 32.58
C TRP A 31 28.32 -7.31 33.02
N GLY A 32 27.34 -8.20 33.07
CA GLY A 32 27.53 -9.63 33.32
C GLY A 32 28.40 -10.29 32.25
N GLY A 33 28.09 -10.06 30.97
CA GLY A 33 28.92 -10.58 29.86
C GLY A 33 30.35 -10.02 29.86
N ILE A 34 30.53 -8.72 30.14
CA ILE A 34 31.86 -8.11 30.28
C ILE A 34 32.62 -8.72 31.46
N ALA A 35 31.96 -8.91 32.61
CA ALA A 35 32.57 -9.51 33.79
C ALA A 35 33.03 -10.95 33.52
N THR A 36 32.22 -11.75 32.82
CA THR A 36 32.57 -13.12 32.41
C THR A 36 33.77 -13.13 31.45
N LEU A 37 33.80 -12.23 30.45
CA LEU A 37 34.96 -12.11 29.54
C LEU A 37 36.25 -11.71 30.27
N VAL A 38 36.17 -10.78 31.22
CA VAL A 38 37.31 -10.35 32.05
C VAL A 38 37.78 -11.48 32.96
N ALA A 39 36.86 -12.22 33.58
CA ALA A 39 37.20 -13.38 34.41
C ALA A 39 37.97 -14.44 33.60
N HIS A 40 37.52 -14.77 32.39
CA HIS A 40 38.24 -15.71 31.51
C HIS A 40 39.62 -15.20 31.09
N PHE A 41 39.75 -13.91 30.79
CA PHE A 41 41.06 -13.31 30.47
C PHE A 41 42.04 -13.42 31.65
N VAL A 42 41.55 -13.17 32.87
CA VAL A 42 42.35 -13.27 34.10
C VAL A 42 42.73 -14.73 34.39
N ASP A 43 41.81 -15.68 34.24
CA ASP A 43 42.10 -17.10 34.47
C ASP A 43 43.17 -17.63 33.51
N ILE A 44 43.12 -17.23 32.23
CA ILE A 44 44.15 -17.58 31.24
C ILE A 44 45.52 -17.00 31.65
N MET A 45 45.55 -15.75 32.11
CA MET A 45 46.78 -15.08 32.55
C MET A 45 47.40 -15.69 33.81
N ILE A 46 46.57 -16.21 34.73
CA ILE A 46 47.03 -16.78 36.00
C ILE A 46 47.43 -18.25 35.85
N TYR A 47 46.63 -19.07 35.15
CA TYR A 47 46.77 -20.52 35.19
C TYR A 47 47.49 -21.13 33.98
N GLY A 48 47.62 -20.42 32.85
CA GLY A 48 48.47 -20.83 31.72
C GLY A 48 48.10 -22.11 30.97
N GLU A 49 47.14 -22.91 31.47
CA GLU A 49 46.67 -24.17 30.88
C GLU A 49 45.26 -23.98 30.26
N PRO A 50 45.17 -23.73 28.95
CA PRO A 50 43.92 -23.32 28.30
C PRO A 50 42.86 -24.43 28.26
N ASP A 51 43.24 -25.71 28.16
CA ASP A 51 42.29 -26.79 27.84
C ASP A 51 41.23 -27.05 28.92
N GLN A 52 41.60 -27.07 30.21
CA GLN A 52 40.63 -27.33 31.29
C GLN A 52 39.80 -26.09 31.64
N THR A 53 40.41 -24.91 31.54
CA THR A 53 39.79 -23.62 31.85
C THR A 53 38.71 -23.26 30.82
N ILE A 54 38.95 -23.55 29.53
CA ILE A 54 37.99 -23.30 28.45
C ILE A 54 36.75 -24.21 28.58
N LEU A 55 36.94 -25.47 28.95
CA LEU A 55 35.82 -26.42 29.04
C LEU A 55 34.85 -26.08 30.18
N LEU A 56 35.37 -25.61 31.32
CA LEU A 56 34.57 -25.23 32.49
C LEU A 56 33.86 -23.88 32.33
N SER A 57 34.41 -22.97 31.52
CA SER A 57 33.87 -21.62 31.28
C SER A 57 32.78 -21.56 30.21
N PHE A 58 32.68 -22.59 29.36
CA PHE A 58 31.75 -22.61 28.24
C PHE A 58 30.27 -22.45 28.64
N PRO A 59 29.74 -23.14 29.69
CA PRO A 59 28.34 -23.00 30.08
C PRO A 59 27.98 -21.57 30.55
N GLU A 60 28.89 -20.92 31.27
CA GLU A 60 28.71 -19.54 31.76
C GLU A 60 28.71 -18.54 30.61
N THR A 61 29.62 -18.73 29.64
CA THR A 61 29.67 -17.95 28.41
C THR A 61 28.37 -18.10 27.61
N VAL A 62 27.85 -19.32 27.47
CA VAL A 62 26.57 -19.56 26.78
C VAL A 62 25.40 -18.94 27.54
N LEU A 63 25.35 -19.08 28.87
CA LEU A 63 24.27 -18.54 29.70
C LEU A 63 24.20 -17.01 29.66
N THR A 64 25.35 -16.34 29.55
CA THR A 64 25.45 -14.87 29.46
C THR A 64 25.27 -14.35 28.05
N ALA A 65 25.86 -15.01 27.04
CA ALA A 65 25.80 -14.55 25.65
C ALA A 65 24.47 -14.88 24.96
N ALA A 66 23.87 -16.04 25.23
CA ALA A 66 22.65 -16.47 24.53
C ALA A 66 21.47 -15.49 24.69
N PRO A 67 21.16 -14.94 25.88
CA PRO A 67 20.10 -13.93 26.04
C PRO A 67 20.39 -12.65 25.24
N LEU A 68 21.65 -12.21 25.18
CA LEU A 68 22.06 -11.04 24.39
C LEU A 68 21.87 -11.29 22.89
N VAL A 69 22.25 -12.48 22.40
CA VAL A 69 22.07 -12.88 21.00
C VAL A 69 20.59 -13.00 20.67
N ILE A 70 19.78 -13.68 21.50
CA ILE A 70 18.34 -13.81 21.31
C ILE A 70 17.68 -12.42 21.29
N PHE A 71 18.04 -11.56 22.25
CA PHE A 71 17.53 -10.19 22.31
C PHE A 71 17.90 -9.39 21.07
N ALA A 72 19.15 -9.47 20.60
CA ALA A 72 19.59 -8.82 19.36
C ALA A 72 18.80 -9.34 18.14
N LEU A 73 18.57 -10.65 18.03
CA LEU A 73 17.77 -11.24 16.96
C LEU A 73 16.31 -10.79 17.01
N LEU A 74 15.70 -10.71 18.19
CA LEU A 74 14.34 -10.19 18.37
C LEU A 74 14.24 -8.71 18.00
N LEU A 75 15.22 -7.89 18.38
CA LEU A 75 15.30 -6.49 17.97
C LEU A 75 15.42 -6.33 16.46
N VAL A 76 16.30 -7.10 15.81
CA VAL A 76 16.44 -7.08 14.34
C VAL A 76 15.14 -7.51 13.66
N ARG A 77 14.47 -8.55 14.17
CA ARG A 77 13.15 -8.97 13.65
C ARG A 77 12.10 -7.89 13.80
N HIS A 78 12.01 -7.28 14.98
CA HIS A 78 11.04 -6.23 15.26
C HIS A 78 11.30 -4.98 14.39
N ALA A 79 12.56 -4.55 14.28
CA ALA A 79 12.95 -3.45 13.42
C ALA A 79 12.60 -3.73 11.95
N ASN A 80 12.81 -4.96 11.48
CA ASN A 80 12.42 -5.35 10.12
C ASN A 80 10.91 -5.37 9.93
N GLN A 81 10.12 -5.85 10.89
CA GLN A 81 8.65 -5.83 10.83
C GLN A 81 8.13 -4.38 10.75
N LEU A 82 8.58 -3.51 11.65
CA LEU A 82 8.21 -2.09 11.62
C LEU A 82 8.61 -1.42 10.31
N ARG A 83 9.77 -1.79 9.75
CA ARG A 83 10.21 -1.29 8.44
C ARG A 83 9.29 -1.78 7.32
N HIS A 84 8.88 -3.04 7.33
CA HIS A 84 7.95 -3.60 6.35
C HIS A 84 6.57 -2.94 6.45
N GLU A 85 6.03 -2.79 7.65
CA GLU A 85 4.76 -2.10 7.88
C GLU A 85 4.85 -0.63 7.44
N ALA A 86 5.94 0.06 7.80
CA ALA A 86 6.18 1.43 7.35
C ALA A 86 6.28 1.52 5.82
N MET A 87 6.94 0.56 5.15
CA MET A 87 7.03 0.51 3.70
C MET A 87 5.67 0.24 3.05
N PHE A 88 4.87 -0.67 3.62
CA PHE A 88 3.54 -0.97 3.14
C PHE A 88 2.63 0.27 3.26
N MET A 89 2.57 0.89 4.44
CA MET A 89 1.81 2.13 4.67
C MET A 89 2.31 3.30 3.83
N ALA A 90 3.60 3.34 3.50
CA ALA A 90 4.16 4.37 2.64
C ALA A 90 3.83 4.17 1.15
N SER A 91 3.44 2.96 0.73
CA SER A 91 3.16 2.61 -0.67
C SER A 91 1.69 2.32 -0.97
N HIS A 92 0.89 2.00 0.05
CA HIS A 92 -0.51 1.63 -0.11
C HIS A 92 -1.44 2.67 0.55
N ASP A 93 -2.66 2.76 0.03
CA ASP A 93 -3.74 3.50 0.63
C ASP A 93 -4.31 2.70 1.82
N PRO A 94 -4.37 3.27 3.04
CA PRO A 94 -4.75 2.52 4.23
C PRO A 94 -6.22 2.08 4.27
N LEU A 95 -7.09 2.72 3.48
CA LEU A 95 -8.51 2.36 3.41
C LEU A 95 -8.73 1.19 2.46
N THR A 96 -8.25 1.31 1.22
CA THR A 96 -8.57 0.37 0.14
C THR A 96 -7.51 -0.73 -0.04
N GLY A 97 -6.31 -0.56 0.52
CA GLY A 97 -5.18 -1.46 0.32
C GLY A 97 -4.58 -1.42 -1.09
N LEU A 98 -5.02 -0.52 -1.96
CA LEU A 98 -4.43 -0.29 -3.29
C LEU A 98 -3.14 0.51 -3.19
N LEU A 99 -2.37 0.62 -4.28
CA LEU A 99 -1.25 1.55 -4.30
C LEU A 99 -1.73 2.99 -4.06
N ASN A 100 -1.02 3.73 -3.21
CA ASN A 100 -1.27 5.16 -3.09
C ASN A 100 -0.72 5.91 -4.30
N ARG A 101 -1.11 7.18 -4.45
CA ARG A 101 -0.67 8.06 -5.54
C ARG A 101 0.84 8.00 -5.80
N ARG A 102 1.66 8.06 -4.75
CA ARG A 102 3.12 8.09 -4.88
C ARG A 102 3.66 6.79 -5.46
N ALA A 103 3.21 5.64 -4.95
CA ALA A 103 3.66 4.34 -5.41
C ALA A 103 3.13 4.01 -6.81
N PHE A 104 1.86 4.33 -7.10
CA PHE A 104 1.29 4.16 -8.44
C PHE A 104 2.10 4.90 -9.50
N LEU A 105 2.45 6.17 -9.23
CA LEU A 105 3.24 6.98 -10.18
C LEU A 105 4.67 6.45 -10.36
N ALA A 106 5.29 5.95 -9.29
CA ALA A 106 6.61 5.33 -9.35
C ALA A 106 6.60 4.06 -10.22
N GLU A 107 5.61 3.19 -10.02
CA GLU A 107 5.42 1.98 -10.82
C GLU A 107 5.10 2.30 -12.28
N LEU A 108 4.22 3.27 -12.52
CA LEU A 108 3.86 3.73 -13.86
C LEU A 108 5.06 4.28 -14.64
N GLY A 109 5.96 5.01 -13.97
CA GLY A 109 7.17 5.55 -14.57
C GLY A 109 8.16 4.49 -15.08
N ASN A 110 8.05 3.24 -14.61
CA ASN A 110 8.88 2.13 -15.07
C ASN A 110 8.28 1.39 -16.28
N GLN A 111 7.05 1.69 -16.67
CA GLN A 111 6.35 0.97 -17.73
C GLN A 111 6.56 1.58 -19.11
N GLN A 112 6.43 0.74 -20.14
CA GLN A 112 6.54 1.13 -21.54
C GLN A 112 5.29 0.65 -22.29
N GLY A 113 4.47 1.58 -22.75
CA GLY A 113 3.27 1.28 -23.52
C GLY A 113 2.19 0.50 -22.75
N GLY A 114 0.93 0.68 -23.15
CA GLY A 114 -0.23 0.12 -22.50
C GLY A 114 -1.37 1.13 -22.37
N ALA A 115 -2.39 0.76 -21.61
CA ALA A 115 -3.57 1.58 -21.37
C ALA A 115 -3.59 2.12 -19.95
N LEU A 116 -3.73 3.44 -19.82
CA LEU A 116 -4.03 4.11 -18.56
C LEU A 116 -5.52 4.44 -18.50
N TYR A 117 -6.13 4.17 -17.36
CA TYR A 117 -7.49 4.51 -17.01
C TYR A 117 -7.46 5.40 -15.77
N MET A 118 -8.09 6.58 -15.86
CA MET A 118 -8.42 7.44 -14.73
C MET A 118 -9.89 7.23 -14.42
N LEU A 119 -10.22 6.96 -13.16
CA LEU A 119 -11.57 6.60 -12.71
C LEU A 119 -11.98 7.49 -11.55
N ASP A 120 -13.27 7.84 -11.51
CA ASP A 120 -13.84 8.65 -10.44
C ASP A 120 -15.28 8.21 -10.16
N LEU A 121 -15.62 8.11 -8.88
CA LEU A 121 -16.97 7.73 -8.46
C LEU A 121 -17.94 8.90 -8.65
N ASP A 122 -18.96 8.65 -9.47
CA ASP A 122 -19.96 9.65 -9.77
C ASP A 122 -20.80 9.98 -8.54
N HIS A 123 -20.96 11.28 -8.26
CA HIS A 123 -21.79 11.78 -7.17
C HIS A 123 -21.42 11.22 -5.78
N PHE A 124 -20.16 10.82 -5.55
CA PHE A 124 -19.73 10.23 -4.29
C PHE A 124 -19.99 11.12 -3.06
N LYS A 125 -19.90 12.45 -3.22
CA LYS A 125 -20.33 13.40 -2.19
C LYS A 125 -21.79 13.19 -1.74
N GLN A 126 -22.72 12.91 -2.66
CA GLN A 126 -24.13 12.65 -2.30
C GLN A 126 -24.27 11.36 -1.50
N VAL A 127 -23.45 10.34 -1.78
CA VAL A 127 -23.40 9.11 -1.00
C VAL A 127 -22.97 9.42 0.44
N ASN A 128 -21.90 10.20 0.61
CA ASN A 128 -21.44 10.63 1.94
C ASN A 128 -22.47 11.48 2.68
N ASP A 129 -23.10 12.42 1.98
CA ASP A 129 -24.10 13.32 2.58
C ASP A 129 -25.38 12.55 3.00
N THR A 130 -25.73 11.48 2.29
CA THR A 130 -26.95 10.67 2.54
C THR A 130 -26.72 9.58 3.59
N TYR A 131 -25.60 8.86 3.51
CA TYR A 131 -25.34 7.65 4.29
C TYR A 131 -24.22 7.81 5.34
N GLY A 132 -23.52 8.94 5.32
CA GLY A 132 -22.39 9.22 6.18
C GLY A 132 -21.06 8.66 5.64
N HIS A 133 -19.96 9.26 6.12
CA HIS A 133 -18.60 8.94 5.65
C HIS A 133 -18.19 7.48 5.84
N LEU A 134 -18.64 6.81 6.91
CA LEU A 134 -18.32 5.40 7.14
C LEU A 134 -18.86 4.51 6.02
N VAL A 135 -20.08 4.78 5.54
CA VAL A 135 -20.66 4.05 4.41
C VAL A 135 -19.97 4.42 3.10
N GLY A 136 -19.57 5.69 2.94
CA GLY A 136 -18.74 6.10 1.81
C GLY A 136 -17.40 5.35 1.77
N ASP A 137 -16.75 5.17 2.91
CA ASP A 137 -15.51 4.40 3.04
C ASP A 137 -15.72 2.93 2.65
N ASP A 138 -16.82 2.31 3.07
CA ASP A 138 -17.18 0.94 2.66
C ASP A 138 -17.42 0.85 1.14
N VAL A 139 -18.09 1.84 0.55
CA VAL A 139 -18.30 1.93 -0.90
C VAL A 139 -16.96 2.01 -1.64
N LEU A 140 -16.01 2.82 -1.16
CA LEU A 140 -14.67 2.91 -1.76
C LEU A 140 -13.93 1.56 -1.70
N CYS A 141 -14.04 0.83 -0.59
CA CYS A 141 -13.44 -0.50 -0.45
C CYS A 141 -14.04 -1.52 -1.43
N VAL A 142 -15.36 -1.55 -1.60
CA VAL A 142 -15.99 -2.49 -2.53
C VAL A 142 -15.70 -2.12 -3.99
N VAL A 143 -15.68 -0.84 -4.33
CA VAL A 143 -15.29 -0.39 -5.67
C VAL A 143 -13.83 -0.76 -5.96
N ALA A 144 -12.92 -0.57 -4.99
CA ALA A 144 -11.53 -1.01 -5.11
C ALA A 144 -11.44 -2.53 -5.36
N ALA A 145 -12.18 -3.34 -4.61
CA ALA A 145 -12.22 -4.79 -4.80
C ALA A 145 -12.76 -5.20 -6.19
N ALA A 146 -13.80 -4.51 -6.68
CA ALA A 146 -14.34 -4.73 -8.01
C ALA A 146 -13.31 -4.40 -9.11
N MET A 147 -12.57 -3.29 -8.96
CA MET A 147 -11.47 -2.92 -9.86
C MET A 147 -10.37 -3.98 -9.87
N THR A 148 -9.92 -4.44 -8.70
CA THR A 148 -8.90 -5.50 -8.58
C THR A 148 -9.34 -6.82 -9.20
N THR A 149 -10.63 -7.17 -9.11
CA THR A 149 -11.18 -8.39 -9.71
C THR A 149 -11.30 -8.28 -11.23
N ALA A 150 -11.50 -7.07 -11.75
CA ALA A 150 -11.61 -6.83 -13.18
C ALA A 150 -10.25 -6.90 -13.91
N VAL A 151 -9.15 -6.58 -13.26
CA VAL A 151 -7.82 -6.54 -13.89
C VAL A 151 -7.11 -7.90 -13.84
N ARG A 152 -6.08 -8.09 -14.67
CA ARG A 152 -5.25 -9.31 -14.64
C ARG A 152 -4.05 -9.13 -13.71
N SER A 153 -3.38 -10.25 -13.40
CA SER A 153 -2.08 -10.20 -12.73
C SER A 153 -1.06 -9.41 -13.58
N GLY A 154 -0.38 -8.45 -12.95
CA GLY A 154 0.58 -7.55 -13.59
C GLY A 154 0.03 -6.18 -13.98
N ASP A 155 -1.29 -5.99 -13.96
CA ASP A 155 -1.88 -4.65 -14.05
C ASP A 155 -1.69 -3.91 -12.72
N ILE A 156 -1.53 -2.58 -12.81
CA ILE A 156 -1.20 -1.72 -11.69
C ILE A 156 -2.47 -0.97 -11.29
N VAL A 157 -2.89 -1.07 -10.03
CA VAL A 157 -4.11 -0.43 -9.53
C VAL A 157 -3.76 0.48 -8.36
N GLY A 158 -4.24 1.72 -8.39
CA GLY A 158 -3.97 2.69 -7.34
C GLY A 158 -5.13 3.63 -7.06
N ARG A 159 -5.15 4.19 -5.85
CA ARG A 159 -6.02 5.27 -5.42
C ARG A 159 -5.22 6.58 -5.38
N LEU A 160 -5.58 7.53 -6.23
CA LEU A 160 -4.83 8.78 -6.42
C LEU A 160 -5.36 9.95 -5.57
N GLY A 161 -6.61 9.85 -5.12
CA GLY A 161 -7.31 10.88 -4.37
C GLY A 161 -8.45 10.31 -3.51
N GLY A 162 -9.39 11.17 -3.09
CA GLY A 162 -10.50 10.77 -2.23
C GLY A 162 -11.42 9.75 -2.91
N GLU A 163 -11.93 10.08 -4.08
CA GLU A 163 -12.81 9.22 -4.89
C GLU A 163 -12.20 8.85 -6.26
N GLU A 164 -10.90 9.12 -6.41
CA GLU A 164 -10.15 8.99 -7.67
C GLU A 164 -9.25 7.75 -7.64
N PHE A 165 -9.38 6.92 -8.67
CA PHE A 165 -8.60 5.71 -8.87
C PHE A 165 -7.90 5.75 -10.23
N ALA A 166 -6.85 4.94 -10.37
CA ALA A 166 -6.17 4.75 -11.63
C ALA A 166 -5.78 3.29 -11.82
N ILE A 167 -5.85 2.85 -13.07
CA ILE A 167 -5.40 1.53 -13.50
C ILE A 167 -4.46 1.71 -14.67
N PHE A 168 -3.31 1.05 -14.62
CA PHE A 168 -2.44 0.91 -15.78
C PHE A 168 -2.32 -0.55 -16.16
N ALA A 169 -2.64 -0.87 -17.41
CA ALA A 169 -2.57 -2.21 -17.98
C ALA A 169 -1.42 -2.26 -19.02
N PRO A 170 -0.23 -2.77 -18.65
CA PRO A 170 0.92 -2.81 -19.54
C PRO A 170 0.62 -3.57 -20.83
N GLY A 171 0.99 -3.00 -21.98
CA GLY A 171 0.79 -3.62 -23.30
C GLY A 171 -0.67 -3.84 -23.72
N LEU A 172 -1.65 -3.28 -23.01
CA LEU A 172 -3.05 -3.34 -23.40
C LEU A 172 -3.40 -2.19 -24.37
N HIS A 173 -4.08 -2.52 -25.48
CA HIS A 173 -4.44 -1.56 -26.53
C HIS A 173 -5.69 -2.00 -27.31
N GLY A 174 -6.32 -1.08 -28.05
CA GLY A 174 -7.42 -1.39 -28.99
C GLY A 174 -8.65 -1.99 -28.32
N ASP A 175 -9.26 -3.00 -28.94
CA ASP A 175 -10.50 -3.63 -28.46
C ASP A 175 -10.36 -4.25 -27.06
N ALA A 176 -9.19 -4.82 -26.74
CA ALA A 176 -8.93 -5.38 -25.42
C ALA A 176 -8.87 -4.28 -24.34
N ALA A 177 -8.31 -3.11 -24.67
CA ALA A 177 -8.33 -1.96 -23.79
C ALA A 177 -9.76 -1.44 -23.60
N HIS A 178 -10.54 -1.37 -24.68
CA HIS A 178 -11.95 -0.97 -24.63
C HIS A 178 -12.76 -1.90 -23.72
N ALA A 179 -12.64 -3.21 -23.90
CA ALA A 179 -13.36 -4.21 -23.13
C ALA A 179 -13.05 -4.14 -21.61
N LEU A 180 -11.79 -3.91 -21.23
CA LEU A 180 -11.46 -3.68 -19.82
C LEU A 180 -12.15 -2.43 -19.28
N GLY A 181 -12.16 -1.35 -20.05
CA GLY A 181 -12.83 -0.10 -19.69
C GLY A 181 -14.34 -0.27 -19.45
N GLU A 182 -15.03 -0.94 -20.37
CA GLU A 182 -16.46 -1.24 -20.21
C GLU A 182 -16.74 -2.13 -19.00
N ARG A 183 -15.90 -3.16 -18.80
CA ARG A 183 -15.98 -4.04 -17.62
C ARG A 183 -15.82 -3.27 -16.31
N LEU A 184 -14.92 -2.29 -16.26
CA LEU A 184 -14.74 -1.44 -15.08
C LEU A 184 -16.00 -0.61 -14.80
N VAL A 185 -16.57 0.01 -15.83
CA VAL A 185 -17.82 0.78 -15.72
C VAL A 185 -18.96 -0.10 -15.23
N GLN A 186 -19.14 -1.29 -15.83
CA GLN A 186 -20.22 -2.22 -15.47
C GLN A 186 -20.03 -2.81 -14.06
N GLY A 187 -18.80 -3.19 -13.71
CA GLY A 187 -18.48 -3.81 -12.43
C GLY A 187 -18.75 -2.92 -11.22
N ALA A 188 -18.72 -1.59 -11.39
CA ALA A 188 -18.99 -0.66 -10.31
C ALA A 188 -20.47 -0.29 -10.14
N GLN A 189 -21.37 -0.67 -11.06
CA GLN A 189 -22.79 -0.23 -11.03
C GLN A 189 -23.60 -0.79 -9.87
N HIS A 190 -23.22 -1.96 -9.35
CA HIS A 190 -23.95 -2.68 -8.31
C HIS A 190 -22.96 -3.04 -7.21
N VAL A 191 -22.85 -2.13 -6.24
CA VAL A 191 -21.99 -2.30 -5.07
C VAL A 191 -22.90 -2.54 -3.87
N GLU A 192 -22.67 -3.64 -3.18
CA GLU A 192 -23.35 -3.99 -1.94
C GLU A 192 -22.36 -3.77 -0.78
N PRO A 193 -22.25 -2.55 -0.23
CA PRO A 193 -21.32 -2.29 0.86
C PRO A 193 -21.70 -3.01 2.15
N PHE A 194 -22.96 -3.44 2.29
CA PHE A 194 -23.45 -4.21 3.43
C PHE A 194 -24.61 -5.14 3.06
N SER A 195 -24.80 -6.18 3.87
CA SER A 195 -25.66 -7.34 3.58
C SER A 195 -27.15 -7.04 3.36
N ASN A 196 -27.63 -5.81 3.58
CA ASN A 196 -29.06 -5.49 3.58
C ASN A 196 -29.44 -4.21 2.80
N SER A 197 -28.54 -3.58 2.04
CA SER A 197 -28.98 -2.58 1.04
C SER A 197 -28.02 -2.43 -0.12
N VAL A 198 -28.59 -2.31 -1.32
CA VAL A 198 -27.86 -2.04 -2.56
C VAL A 198 -27.73 -0.53 -2.72
N ILE A 199 -26.51 0.00 -2.58
CA ILE A 199 -26.23 1.39 -2.93
C ILE A 199 -25.75 1.40 -4.38
N ARG A 200 -26.58 1.97 -5.26
CA ARG A 200 -26.18 2.17 -6.66
C ARG A 200 -25.17 3.31 -6.72
N VAL A 201 -23.94 2.98 -7.09
CA VAL A 201 -22.91 3.93 -7.47
C VAL A 201 -22.50 3.68 -8.92
N THR A 202 -22.01 4.70 -9.60
CA THR A 202 -21.43 4.55 -10.94
C THR A 202 -20.05 5.18 -10.95
N ILE A 203 -19.24 4.81 -11.94
CA ILE A 203 -17.95 5.44 -12.17
C ILE A 203 -17.88 6.02 -13.58
N SER A 204 -17.22 7.16 -13.69
CA SER A 204 -16.76 7.70 -14.97
C SER A 204 -15.32 7.28 -15.19
N VAL A 205 -14.98 6.92 -16.44
CA VAL A 205 -13.65 6.42 -16.80
C VAL A 205 -13.10 7.23 -17.99
N GLY A 206 -11.90 7.76 -17.83
CA GLY A 206 -11.11 8.36 -18.88
C GLY A 206 -9.94 7.46 -19.25
N GLY A 207 -9.84 7.06 -20.50
CA GLY A 207 -8.79 6.16 -20.98
C GLY A 207 -7.84 6.83 -21.95
N TYR A 208 -6.57 6.42 -21.93
CA TYR A 208 -5.63 6.67 -23.02
C TYR A 208 -4.65 5.49 -23.13
N TRP A 209 -4.43 4.97 -24.33
CA TRP A 209 -3.45 3.93 -24.59
C TRP A 209 -2.40 4.37 -25.60
N THR A 210 -1.23 3.74 -25.53
CA THR A 210 -0.13 4.01 -26.44
C THR A 210 0.80 2.80 -26.54
N ASP A 211 1.33 2.55 -27.74
CA ASP A 211 2.30 1.46 -27.96
C ASP A 211 3.75 1.89 -27.69
N ARG A 212 3.97 3.15 -27.32
CA ARG A 212 5.29 3.73 -27.07
C ARG A 212 5.40 4.21 -25.63
N GLY A 213 6.62 4.30 -25.12
CA GLY A 213 6.89 5.07 -23.92
C GLY A 213 6.49 6.52 -24.13
N VAL A 214 5.54 7.00 -23.32
CA VAL A 214 5.16 8.41 -23.22
C VAL A 214 5.44 8.84 -21.79
N ASP A 215 5.81 10.09 -21.57
CA ASP A 215 6.02 10.61 -20.23
C ASP A 215 4.75 10.46 -19.38
N THR A 216 4.93 10.07 -18.12
CA THR A 216 3.83 9.84 -17.17
C THR A 216 2.87 11.03 -17.09
N THR A 217 3.39 12.26 -17.16
CA THR A 217 2.59 13.48 -17.12
C THR A 217 1.65 13.60 -18.30
N THR A 218 2.11 13.35 -19.53
CA THR A 218 1.23 13.35 -20.71
C THR A 218 0.22 12.21 -20.67
N LEU A 219 0.62 11.03 -20.19
CA LEU A 219 -0.28 9.88 -20.06
C LEU A 219 -1.47 10.21 -19.14
N LEU A 220 -1.16 10.74 -17.94
CA LEU A 220 -2.15 11.19 -16.97
C LEU A 220 -3.01 12.32 -17.52
N ARG A 221 -2.41 13.36 -18.11
CA ARG A 221 -3.15 14.51 -18.65
C ARG A 221 -4.18 14.09 -19.71
N LYS A 222 -3.82 13.16 -20.60
CA LYS A 222 -4.73 12.67 -21.63
C LYS A 222 -5.86 11.82 -21.05
N ALA A 223 -5.55 10.89 -20.14
CA ALA A 223 -6.57 10.09 -19.48
C ALA A 223 -7.51 10.94 -18.62
N ASP A 224 -6.98 11.96 -17.91
CA ASP A 224 -7.76 12.91 -17.11
C ASP A 224 -8.68 13.78 -17.96
N HIS A 225 -8.20 14.27 -19.11
CA HIS A 225 -9.05 14.96 -20.08
C HIS A 225 -10.20 14.06 -20.56
N ALA A 226 -9.93 12.80 -20.85
CA ALA A 226 -10.98 11.86 -21.24
C ALA A 226 -11.98 11.59 -20.10
N LEU A 227 -11.52 11.59 -18.83
CA LEU A 227 -12.39 11.44 -17.66
C LEU A 227 -13.31 12.65 -17.51
N TYR A 228 -12.77 13.85 -17.72
CA TYR A 228 -13.57 15.07 -17.75
C TYR A 228 -14.67 14.99 -18.83
N GLU A 229 -14.32 14.56 -20.04
CA GLU A 229 -15.30 14.36 -21.12
C GLU A 229 -16.35 13.30 -20.75
N ALA A 230 -15.96 12.20 -20.09
CA ALA A 230 -16.92 11.20 -19.60
C ALA A 230 -17.93 11.80 -18.61
N LYS A 231 -17.47 12.64 -17.68
CA LYS A 231 -18.33 13.35 -16.73
C LYS A 231 -19.25 14.36 -17.43
N ALA A 232 -18.75 15.08 -18.42
CA ALA A 232 -19.51 16.07 -19.20
C ALA A 232 -20.57 15.39 -20.09
N ALA A 233 -20.25 14.23 -20.67
CA ALA A 233 -21.14 13.48 -21.55
C ALA A 233 -22.27 12.73 -20.80
N GLY A 234 -22.39 12.88 -19.48
CA GLY A 234 -23.46 12.29 -18.68
C GLY A 234 -23.04 11.10 -17.82
N ARG A 235 -21.73 10.95 -17.54
CA ARG A 235 -21.19 10.00 -16.54
C ARG A 235 -21.43 8.52 -16.86
N ALA A 236 -21.05 7.62 -15.94
CA ALA A 236 -21.28 6.18 -16.00
C ALA A 236 -20.81 5.53 -17.31
N ARG A 237 -19.65 5.95 -17.81
CA ARG A 237 -19.11 5.52 -19.11
C ARG A 237 -17.61 5.62 -19.18
N ILE A 238 -17.03 4.96 -20.18
CA ILE A 238 -15.67 5.19 -20.61
C ILE A 238 -15.64 6.15 -21.79
N VAL A 239 -14.75 7.14 -21.72
CA VAL A 239 -14.34 7.95 -22.87
C VAL A 239 -12.85 7.77 -23.07
N TRP A 240 -12.44 7.69 -24.32
CA TRP A 240 -11.05 7.59 -24.72
C TRP A 240 -10.55 8.93 -25.22
N TYR A 241 -9.34 9.31 -24.83
CA TYR A 241 -8.69 10.47 -25.40
C TYR A 241 -8.41 10.22 -26.89
N VAL A 242 -9.03 11.03 -27.74
CA VAL A 242 -8.78 11.04 -29.18
C VAL A 242 -7.90 12.24 -29.47
N SER A 243 -6.72 12.04 -30.07
CA SER A 243 -5.90 13.19 -30.49
C SER A 243 -6.63 13.97 -31.59
N GLU A 244 -6.49 15.30 -31.61
CA GLU A 244 -7.07 16.17 -32.64
C GLU A 244 -6.72 15.72 -34.07
N SER A 245 -5.58 15.05 -34.26
CA SER A 245 -5.17 14.48 -35.56
C SER A 245 -6.06 13.33 -36.07
N ALA A 246 -6.79 12.62 -35.20
CA ALA A 246 -7.70 11.55 -35.60
C ALA A 246 -9.08 12.10 -36.02
N PHE A 247 -9.44 13.32 -35.60
CA PHE A 247 -10.66 14.00 -36.05
C PHE A 247 -10.57 14.43 -37.52
N ALA A 248 -9.38 14.83 -37.98
CA ALA A 248 -9.13 15.20 -39.38
C ALA A 248 -9.10 14.01 -40.36
N ALA A 249 -9.04 12.77 -39.86
CA ALA A 249 -8.97 11.56 -40.68
C ALA A 249 -10.31 10.81 -40.80
N ARG A 250 -11.37 11.27 -40.14
CA ARG A 250 -12.72 10.71 -40.31
C ARG A 250 -13.38 11.38 -41.53
N PRO A 251 -13.60 10.68 -42.66
CA PRO A 251 -14.39 11.26 -43.72
C PRO A 251 -15.81 11.55 -43.19
N PRO A 252 -16.45 12.66 -43.57
CA PRO A 252 -17.83 12.92 -43.19
C PRO A 252 -18.68 11.74 -43.64
N SER A 253 -19.37 11.12 -42.69
CA SER A 253 -20.31 10.04 -42.96
C SER A 253 -21.33 10.54 -43.98
N ALA A 254 -21.32 9.94 -45.17
CA ALA A 254 -22.34 10.17 -46.16
C ALA A 254 -23.69 9.80 -45.55
N VAL A 255 -24.54 10.82 -45.41
CA VAL A 255 -25.97 10.66 -45.18
C VAL A 255 -26.54 9.91 -46.38
N ALA A 256 -27.16 8.77 -46.12
CA ALA A 256 -28.10 8.11 -47.03
C ALA A 256 -29.34 7.71 -46.23
#